data_AF-T0T6Q6-F1
#
_entry.id   AF-T0T6Q6-F1
#
_cell.length_a   1.000
_cell.length_b   1.000
_cell.length_c   1.000
_cell.angle_alpha   90.00
_cell.angle_beta   90.00
_cell.angle_gamma   90.00
#
_symmetry.space_group_name_H-M   'P 1'
#
loop_
_entity.id
_entity.type
_entity.pdbx_description
1 polymer ?
#
loop_
_entity_poly.entity_id
_entity_poly.type
_entity_poly.pdbx_seq_one_letter_code
_entity_poly.pdbx_strand_id
1 'polypeptide(L)'
;MARTPRVEIHPASIKHIKKGHPWITLDRFSAKFPKGAKFLRSRLDEKNFVVLLNDPNHPNVKARVWDISEKSLIEDKEFVYALKGRLYRSIELRPQSNFDRENYYLCFGEADELPGLFVIKLANQILIQFYADFWNHFEKDVVRIIAEKFPNETLWVQKRNLNQEKEFYCATDKRKKEENIVLTEYGVKYHVKFNKYYDIGIYTDMAAIRERVGKNIEGKDVLNLFSYT
;
A
#
# COMPACT_ATOMS: atom_id res chain seq x y z
N MET A 1 20.35 16.89 -13.02
CA MET A 1 18.97 16.61 -12.55
C MET A 1 18.23 15.89 -13.65
N ALA A 2 17.82 14.64 -13.42
CA ALA A 2 17.01 13.91 -14.41
C ALA A 2 15.59 14.50 -14.41
N ARG A 3 15.21 15.21 -15.48
CA ARG A 3 13.85 15.72 -15.70
C ARG A 3 12.85 14.56 -15.65
N THR A 4 11.67 14.74 -15.04
CA THR A 4 10.52 13.82 -15.13
C THR A 4 10.20 13.55 -16.61
N PRO A 5 10.49 12.34 -17.16
CA PRO A 5 10.37 12.08 -18.59
C PRO A 5 8.92 12.18 -19.04
N ARG A 6 8.71 12.82 -20.19
CA ARG A 6 7.41 12.82 -20.84
C ARG A 6 7.25 11.52 -21.61
N VAL A 7 6.14 10.83 -21.38
CA VAL A 7 5.79 9.58 -22.06
C VAL A 7 4.43 9.71 -22.75
N GLU A 8 4.23 8.91 -23.78
CA GLU A 8 2.92 8.73 -24.39
C GLU A 8 2.14 7.65 -23.64
N ILE A 9 0.85 7.90 -23.41
CA ILE A 9 -0.07 6.90 -22.84
C ILE A 9 -1.19 6.65 -23.83
N HIS A 10 -1.70 5.42 -23.86
CA HIS A 10 -2.76 5.04 -24.79
C HIS A 10 -4.02 5.93 -24.59
N PRO A 11 -4.72 6.37 -25.66
CA PRO A 11 -5.91 7.21 -25.53
C PRO A 11 -7.02 6.63 -24.63
N ALA A 12 -7.18 5.30 -24.64
CA ALA A 12 -8.09 4.62 -23.72
C ALA A 12 -7.68 4.83 -22.24
N SER A 13 -6.38 4.76 -21.93
CA SER A 13 -5.86 5.02 -20.58
C SER A 13 -6.14 6.47 -20.16
N ILE A 14 -5.98 7.45 -21.05
CA ILE A 14 -6.38 8.85 -20.82
C ILE A 14 -7.87 8.92 -20.43
N LYS A 15 -8.74 8.26 -21.21
CA LYS A 15 -10.19 8.23 -20.95
C LYS A 15 -10.51 7.59 -19.59
N HIS A 16 -9.81 6.53 -19.20
CA HIS A 16 -10.02 5.86 -17.91
C HIS A 16 -9.47 6.66 -16.73
N ILE A 17 -8.30 7.29 -16.87
CA ILE A 17 -7.75 8.19 -15.84
C ILE A 17 -8.71 9.32 -15.54
N LYS A 18 -9.32 9.94 -16.57
CA LYS A 18 -10.36 10.98 -16.40
C LYS A 18 -11.60 10.49 -15.65
N LYS A 19 -11.80 9.18 -15.54
CA LYS A 19 -12.87 8.54 -14.76
C LYS A 19 -12.40 8.03 -13.39
N GLY A 20 -11.16 8.33 -12.99
CA GLY A 20 -10.57 7.92 -11.73
C GLY A 20 -9.83 6.58 -11.75
N HIS A 21 -9.58 5.99 -12.92
CA HIS A 21 -8.78 4.75 -12.97
C HIS A 21 -7.31 5.03 -12.61
N PRO A 22 -6.75 4.36 -11.59
CA PRO A 22 -5.46 4.73 -11.03
C PRO A 22 -4.27 4.13 -11.78
N TRP A 23 -4.48 3.20 -12.70
CA TRP A 23 -3.40 2.42 -13.31
C TRP A 23 -3.22 2.69 -14.81
N ILE A 24 -1.97 2.60 -15.24
CA ILE A 24 -1.56 2.40 -16.63
C ILE A 24 -1.17 0.93 -16.80
N THR A 25 -1.94 0.18 -17.58
CA THR A 25 -1.66 -1.22 -17.88
C THR A 25 -0.69 -1.37 -19.06
N LEU A 26 -0.14 -2.56 -19.24
CA LEU A 26 0.76 -2.90 -20.33
C LEU A 26 0.05 -2.78 -21.68
N ASP A 27 0.61 -1.96 -22.56
CA ASP A 27 0.25 -1.81 -23.96
C ASP A 27 1.49 -1.40 -24.77
N ARG A 28 1.33 -1.15 -26.08
CA ARG A 28 2.44 -0.77 -26.98
C ARG A 28 3.15 0.55 -26.63
N PHE A 29 2.49 1.45 -25.89
CA PHE A 29 3.04 2.71 -25.42
C PHE A 29 3.74 2.51 -24.07
N SER A 30 3.05 1.91 -23.09
CA SER A 30 3.61 1.70 -21.75
C SER A 30 4.75 0.67 -21.72
N ALA A 31 4.82 -0.24 -22.69
CA ALA A 31 5.98 -1.12 -22.90
C ALA A 31 7.30 -0.35 -23.16
N LYS A 32 7.21 0.92 -23.58
CA LYS A 32 8.37 1.78 -23.90
C LYS A 32 8.75 2.72 -22.74
N PHE A 33 8.09 2.61 -21.58
CA PHE A 33 8.41 3.48 -20.46
C PHE A 33 9.87 3.30 -20.00
N PRO A 34 10.56 4.41 -19.67
CA PRO A 34 11.97 4.35 -19.30
C PRO A 34 12.13 3.59 -17.98
N LYS A 35 13.00 2.57 -17.95
CA LYS A 35 13.18 1.73 -16.76
C LYS A 35 13.86 2.43 -15.57
N GLY A 36 14.67 3.45 -15.83
CA GLY A 36 15.47 4.15 -14.81
C GLY A 36 14.81 5.39 -14.20
N ALA A 37 13.61 5.76 -14.61
CA ALA A 37 12.92 6.95 -14.10
C ALA A 37 11.97 6.58 -12.96
N LYS A 38 11.97 7.34 -11.86
CA LYS A 38 11.01 7.14 -10.76
C LYS A 38 9.61 7.65 -11.12
N PHE A 39 9.57 8.84 -11.71
CA PHE A 39 8.35 9.54 -12.09
C PHE A 39 8.25 9.67 -13.60
N LEU A 40 7.04 9.57 -14.14
CA LEU A 40 6.74 9.91 -15.53
C LEU A 40 5.69 11.02 -15.57
N ARG A 41 5.60 11.69 -16.71
CA ARG A 41 4.51 12.62 -16.99
C ARG A 41 3.89 12.37 -18.34
N SER A 42 2.59 12.57 -18.46
CA SER A 42 1.91 12.61 -19.76
C SER A 42 0.87 13.72 -19.80
N ARG A 43 0.51 14.17 -21.01
CA ARG A 43 -0.54 15.17 -21.19
C ARG A 43 -1.90 14.47 -21.08
N LEU A 44 -2.75 14.91 -20.17
CA LEU A 44 -4.09 14.34 -19.98
C LEU A 44 -5.14 15.07 -20.83
N ASP A 45 -5.01 16.39 -20.94
CA ASP A 45 -5.84 17.26 -21.78
C ASP A 45 -5.10 18.56 -22.15
N GLU A 46 -5.85 19.57 -22.61
CA GLU A 46 -5.27 20.85 -23.02
C GLU A 46 -4.53 21.56 -21.88
N LYS A 47 -5.00 21.44 -20.63
CA LYS A 47 -4.46 22.13 -19.46
C LYS A 47 -3.67 21.20 -18.54
N ASN A 48 -4.16 19.99 -18.34
CA ASN A 48 -3.67 19.10 -17.30
C ASN A 48 -2.64 18.09 -17.79
N PHE A 49 -1.71 17.80 -16.90
CA PHE A 49 -0.80 16.66 -16.97
C PHE A 49 -1.21 15.62 -15.94
N VAL A 50 -0.78 14.39 -16.19
CA VAL A 50 -0.78 13.32 -15.20
C VAL A 50 0.66 13.01 -14.82
N VAL A 51 0.94 13.02 -13.53
CA VAL A 51 2.19 12.51 -12.94
C VAL A 51 1.95 11.07 -12.53
N LEU A 52 2.88 10.21 -12.94
CA LEU A 52 2.79 8.77 -12.73
C LEU A 52 3.99 8.27 -11.89
N LEU A 53 3.71 7.36 -10.96
CA LEU A 53 4.69 6.51 -10.31
C LEU A 53 5.07 5.39 -11.27
N ASN A 54 6.31 5.36 -11.73
CA ASN A 54 6.76 4.40 -12.72
C ASN A 54 6.99 3.02 -12.08
N ASP A 55 6.45 1.97 -12.68
CA ASP A 55 6.63 0.59 -12.23
C ASP A 55 6.89 -0.34 -13.44
N PRO A 56 8.02 -0.16 -14.13
CA PRO A 56 8.25 -0.76 -15.44
C PRO A 56 8.44 -2.28 -15.37
N ASN A 57 8.80 -2.81 -14.20
CA ASN A 57 9.07 -4.23 -13.98
C ASN A 57 7.81 -5.04 -13.72
N HIS A 58 6.74 -4.43 -13.19
CA HIS A 58 5.48 -5.13 -12.98
C HIS A 58 4.94 -5.64 -14.31
N PRO A 59 4.49 -6.91 -14.43
CA PRO A 59 4.14 -7.50 -15.73
C PRO A 59 2.92 -6.86 -16.42
N ASN A 60 2.04 -6.20 -15.66
CA ASN A 60 0.82 -5.61 -16.17
C ASN A 60 0.68 -4.12 -15.80
N VAL A 61 0.78 -3.74 -14.53
CA VAL A 61 0.60 -2.34 -14.10
C VAL A 61 1.92 -1.57 -14.25
N LYS A 62 2.11 -0.90 -15.39
CA LYS A 62 3.38 -0.24 -15.74
C LYS A 62 3.59 1.12 -15.06
N ALA A 63 2.51 1.75 -14.62
CA ALA A 63 2.59 2.96 -13.82
C ALA A 63 1.29 3.19 -13.04
N ARG A 64 1.34 4.01 -11.99
CA ARG A 64 0.19 4.39 -11.17
C ARG A 64 0.04 5.91 -11.11
N VAL A 65 -1.17 6.42 -11.15
CA VAL A 65 -1.47 7.85 -11.09
C VAL A 65 -1.14 8.39 -9.71
N TRP A 66 -0.28 9.41 -9.67
CA TRP A 66 0.07 10.12 -8.44
C TRP A 66 -0.70 11.43 -8.30
N ASP A 67 -0.70 12.24 -9.36
CA ASP A 67 -1.28 13.58 -9.36
C ASP A 67 -1.80 13.94 -10.75
N ILE A 68 -2.86 14.73 -10.79
CA ILE A 68 -3.41 15.32 -12.01
C ILE A 68 -3.53 16.82 -11.75
N SER A 69 -2.70 17.60 -12.43
CA SER A 69 -2.66 19.05 -12.27
C SER A 69 -2.05 19.73 -13.50
N GLU A 70 -2.09 21.06 -13.55
CA GLU A 70 -1.34 21.83 -14.57
C GLU A 70 0.17 21.69 -14.36
N LYS A 71 0.60 21.27 -13.16
CA LYS A 71 2.00 21.00 -12.84
C LYS A 71 2.42 19.64 -13.41
N SER A 72 3.41 19.68 -14.30
CA SER A 72 3.85 18.48 -15.01
C SER A 72 5.12 17.83 -14.45
N LEU A 73 5.79 18.47 -13.51
CA LEU A 73 7.06 18.02 -12.95
C LEU A 73 6.89 17.75 -11.46
N ILE A 74 7.61 16.75 -10.97
CA ILE A 74 7.71 16.45 -9.54
C ILE A 74 9.13 16.08 -9.21
N GLU A 75 9.62 16.61 -8.10
CA GLU A 75 10.93 16.27 -7.54
C GLU A 75 10.78 15.49 -6.24
N ASP A 76 11.83 14.77 -5.85
CA ASP A 76 11.84 13.91 -4.65
C ASP A 76 11.39 14.67 -3.38
N LYS A 77 11.83 15.92 -3.18
CA LYS A 77 11.45 16.73 -2.00
C LYS A 77 9.95 17.04 -1.97
N GLU A 78 9.40 17.41 -3.13
CA GLU A 78 7.97 17.73 -3.26
C GLU A 78 7.12 16.47 -3.11
N PHE A 79 7.58 15.35 -3.68
CA PHE A 79 6.95 14.05 -3.51
C PHE A 79 6.92 13.63 -2.05
N VAL A 80 8.04 13.69 -1.33
CA VAL A 80 8.10 13.32 0.09
C VAL A 80 7.21 14.21 0.96
N TYR A 81 7.12 15.50 0.65
CA TYR A 81 6.19 16.42 1.33
C TYR A 81 4.73 16.00 1.12
N ALA A 82 4.33 15.74 -0.13
CA ALA A 82 2.98 15.28 -0.47
C ALA A 82 2.67 13.90 0.13
N LEU A 83 3.61 12.96 0.06
CA LEU A 83 3.54 11.63 0.68
C LEU A 83 3.24 11.73 2.18
N LYS A 84 3.97 12.59 2.91
CA LYS A 84 3.74 12.82 4.34
C LYS A 84 2.32 13.31 4.60
N GLY A 85 1.85 14.30 3.83
CA GLY A 85 0.49 14.83 3.95
C GLY A 85 -0.60 13.79 3.68
N ARG A 86 -0.45 12.98 2.62
CA ARG A 86 -1.39 11.90 2.28
C ARG A 86 -1.42 10.79 3.33
N LEU A 87 -0.25 10.34 3.80
CA LEU A 87 -0.16 9.33 4.87
C LEU A 87 -0.80 9.82 6.16
N TYR A 88 -0.54 11.07 6.56
CA TYR A 88 -1.14 11.62 7.78
C TYR A 88 -2.66 11.70 7.68
N ARG A 89 -3.18 12.18 6.55
CA ARG A 89 -4.62 12.21 6.28
C ARG A 89 -5.23 10.81 6.32
N SER A 90 -4.59 9.84 5.68
CA SER A 90 -5.02 8.43 5.68
C SER A 90 -5.11 7.85 7.10
N ILE A 91 -4.12 8.13 7.94
CA ILE A 91 -4.11 7.70 9.35
C ILE A 91 -5.26 8.36 10.12
N GLU A 92 -5.49 9.65 9.91
CA GLU A 92 -6.53 10.43 10.62
C GLU A 92 -7.96 10.00 10.29
N LEU A 93 -8.20 9.40 9.12
CA LEU A 93 -9.50 8.82 8.76
C LEU A 93 -9.90 7.62 9.64
N ARG A 94 -8.98 7.08 10.44
CA ARG A 94 -9.13 5.78 11.10
C ARG A 94 -8.78 5.85 12.58
N PRO A 95 -9.52 6.63 13.38
CA PRO A 95 -9.27 6.74 14.81
C PRO A 95 -9.56 5.39 15.49
N GLN A 96 -8.61 4.91 16.29
CA GLN A 96 -8.65 3.59 16.93
C GLN A 96 -9.89 3.40 17.81
N SER A 97 -10.38 4.47 18.45
CA SER A 97 -11.57 4.45 19.32
C SER A 97 -12.84 3.96 18.62
N ASN A 98 -12.86 3.90 17.29
CA ASN A 98 -14.02 3.46 16.52
C ASN A 98 -14.10 1.94 16.37
N PHE A 99 -13.12 1.19 16.89
CA PHE A 99 -12.96 -0.23 16.60
C PHE A 99 -12.80 -1.05 17.88
N ASP A 100 -13.63 -2.08 18.03
CA ASP A 100 -13.40 -3.16 19.00
C ASP A 100 -12.45 -4.21 18.40
N ARG A 101 -11.28 -3.76 17.93
CA ARG A 101 -10.24 -4.60 17.30
C ARG A 101 -8.91 -3.86 17.24
N GLU A 102 -7.84 -4.65 17.27
CA GLU A 102 -6.46 -4.17 17.28
C GLU A 102 -5.77 -4.27 15.90
N ASN A 103 -6.46 -4.83 14.90
CA ASN A 103 -5.99 -4.85 13.52
C ASN A 103 -6.80 -3.88 12.66
N TYR A 104 -6.18 -3.04 11.83
CA TYR A 104 -6.87 -2.20 10.85
C TYR A 104 -5.86 -1.57 9.89
N TYR A 105 -6.31 -1.17 8.71
CA TYR A 105 -5.45 -0.43 7.79
C TYR A 105 -5.25 0.99 8.32
N LEU A 106 -4.03 1.51 8.24
CA LEU A 106 -3.69 2.92 8.37
C LEU A 106 -3.59 3.58 6.97
N CYS A 107 -3.34 2.78 5.94
CA CYS A 107 -3.29 3.15 4.53
C CYS A 107 -3.69 1.95 3.67
N PHE A 108 -4.55 2.18 2.69
CA PHE A 108 -5.16 1.18 1.82
C PHE A 108 -4.97 1.53 0.33
N GLY A 109 -3.71 1.67 -0.07
CA GLY A 109 -3.32 1.80 -1.46
C GLY A 109 -3.93 3.02 -2.17
N GLU A 110 -4.46 2.76 -3.35
CA GLU A 110 -5.11 3.74 -4.22
C GLU A 110 -6.26 4.48 -3.55
N ALA A 111 -6.98 3.83 -2.62
CA ALA A 111 -8.12 4.44 -1.93
C ALA A 111 -7.72 5.63 -1.04
N ASP A 112 -6.46 5.66 -0.58
CA ASP A 112 -5.89 6.74 0.23
C ASP A 112 -4.87 7.59 -0.56
N GLU A 113 -4.99 7.60 -1.90
CA GLU A 113 -4.09 8.34 -2.80
C GLU A 113 -2.61 7.92 -2.68
N LEU A 114 -2.35 6.68 -2.24
CA LEU A 114 -1.01 6.12 -2.03
C LEU A 114 -0.89 4.78 -2.80
N PRO A 115 -0.86 4.82 -4.14
CA PRO A 115 -1.03 3.62 -4.97
C PRO A 115 -0.01 2.53 -4.68
N GLY A 116 -0.47 1.32 -4.40
CA GLY A 116 0.39 0.18 -4.06
C GLY A 116 1.09 0.26 -2.69
N LEU A 117 0.74 1.21 -1.82
CA LEU A 117 1.22 1.27 -0.43
C LEU A 117 0.11 0.86 0.53
N PHE A 118 0.36 -0.18 1.31
CA PHE A 118 -0.54 -0.59 2.39
C PHE A 118 0.19 -0.48 3.72
N VAL A 119 -0.49 0.04 4.73
CA VAL A 119 0.05 0.12 6.09
C VAL A 119 -1.02 -0.44 7.01
N ILE A 120 -0.67 -1.43 7.82
CA ILE A 120 -1.61 -2.19 8.66
C ILE A 120 -1.14 -2.09 10.10
N LYS A 121 -2.00 -1.59 10.98
CA LYS A 121 -1.83 -1.64 12.44
C LYS A 121 -2.25 -3.03 12.92
N LEU A 122 -1.44 -3.66 13.78
CA LEU A 122 -1.62 -5.01 14.32
C LEU A 122 -1.16 -5.03 15.78
N ALA A 123 -2.06 -4.74 16.73
CA ALA A 123 -1.72 -4.48 18.14
C ALA A 123 -0.57 -3.48 18.24
N ASN A 124 0.57 -3.82 18.86
CA ASN A 124 1.75 -2.96 18.98
C ASN A 124 2.77 -3.07 17.82
N GLN A 125 2.32 -3.59 16.67
CA GLN A 125 3.11 -3.75 15.45
C GLN A 125 2.46 -2.97 14.32
N ILE A 126 3.27 -2.50 13.36
CA ILE A 126 2.78 -1.94 12.09
C ILE A 126 3.48 -2.66 10.95
N LEU A 127 2.70 -3.19 10.02
CA LEU A 127 3.17 -3.80 8.79
C LEU A 127 3.02 -2.81 7.62
N ILE A 128 4.13 -2.42 7.01
CA ILE A 128 4.19 -1.63 5.79
C ILE A 128 4.40 -2.60 4.63
N GLN A 129 3.46 -2.64 3.69
CA GLN A 129 3.55 -3.49 2.50
C GLN A 129 3.68 -2.64 1.24
N PHE A 130 4.68 -2.97 0.41
CA PHE A 130 4.83 -2.38 -0.92
C PHE A 130 4.38 -3.39 -1.98
N TYR A 131 3.34 -3.03 -2.73
CA TYR A 131 2.82 -3.78 -3.89
C TYR A 131 3.29 -3.19 -5.22
N ALA A 132 4.21 -2.22 -5.17
CA ALA A 132 4.80 -1.57 -6.33
C ALA A 132 6.29 -1.35 -6.09
N ASP A 133 7.13 -1.69 -7.07
CA ASP A 133 8.59 -1.53 -6.96
C ASP A 133 8.99 -0.06 -6.80
N PHE A 134 8.15 0.87 -7.25
CA PHE A 134 8.33 2.31 -7.08
C PHE A 134 8.68 2.69 -5.63
N TRP A 135 8.03 2.05 -4.64
CA TRP A 135 8.21 2.40 -3.22
C TRP A 135 9.60 2.08 -2.70
N ASN A 136 10.37 1.21 -3.37
CA ASN A 136 11.77 0.94 -3.02
C ASN A 136 12.62 2.24 -3.04
N HIS A 137 12.26 3.23 -3.86
CA HIS A 137 12.97 4.51 -3.91
C HIS A 137 12.74 5.40 -2.69
N PHE A 138 11.62 5.21 -1.98
CA PHE A 138 11.15 6.08 -0.89
C PHE A 138 10.84 5.31 0.40
N GLU A 139 11.26 4.04 0.49
CA GLU A 139 11.01 3.19 1.65
C GLU A 139 11.43 3.86 2.96
N LYS A 140 12.65 4.42 2.99
CA LYS A 140 13.18 5.11 4.18
C LYS A 140 12.30 6.29 4.59
N ASP A 141 11.74 7.01 3.63
CA ASP A 141 10.85 8.13 3.88
C ASP A 141 9.51 7.63 4.43
N VAL A 142 8.93 6.57 3.86
CA VAL A 142 7.70 5.94 4.38
C VAL A 142 7.89 5.47 5.82
N VAL A 143 8.95 4.68 6.08
CA VAL A 143 9.24 4.16 7.43
C VAL A 143 9.43 5.31 8.41
N ARG A 144 10.17 6.36 8.05
CA ARG A 144 10.37 7.55 8.90
C ARG A 144 9.05 8.25 9.21
N ILE A 145 8.22 8.51 8.20
CA ILE A 145 6.93 9.21 8.35
C ILE A 145 6.00 8.42 9.28
N ILE A 146 5.95 7.09 9.15
CA ILE A 146 5.17 6.23 10.04
C ILE A 146 5.74 6.25 11.47
N ALA A 147 7.06 6.14 11.64
CA ALA A 147 7.71 6.20 12.94
C ALA A 147 7.45 7.52 13.69
N GLU A 148 7.35 8.65 12.97
CA GLU A 148 7.00 9.95 13.57
C GLU A 148 5.61 9.95 14.23
N LYS A 149 4.63 9.26 13.64
CA LYS A 149 3.27 9.15 14.21
C LYS A 149 3.15 8.04 15.24
N PHE A 150 4.04 7.05 15.19
CA PHE A 150 3.99 5.82 15.97
C PHE A 150 5.36 5.49 16.58
N PRO A 151 5.94 6.36 17.43
CA PRO A 151 7.33 6.24 17.89
C PRO A 151 7.60 5.02 18.77
N ASN A 152 6.57 4.46 19.40
CA ASN A 152 6.68 3.31 20.31
C ASN A 152 6.33 1.98 19.65
N GLU A 153 5.97 2.00 18.36
CA GLU A 153 5.51 0.82 17.63
C GLU A 153 6.67 0.13 16.91
N THR A 154 6.59 -1.20 16.80
CA THR A 154 7.56 -1.94 15.99
C THR A 154 7.11 -1.93 14.54
N LEU A 155 7.97 -1.43 13.64
CA LEU A 155 7.65 -1.34 12.22
C LEU A 155 8.28 -2.49 11.45
N TRP A 156 7.48 -3.13 10.62
CA TRP A 156 7.91 -4.15 9.69
C TRP A 156 7.68 -3.69 8.26
N VAL A 157 8.58 -4.08 7.36
CA VAL A 157 8.44 -3.86 5.92
C VAL A 157 8.34 -5.20 5.23
N GLN A 158 7.38 -5.32 4.32
CA GLN A 158 7.22 -6.45 3.43
C GLN A 158 7.08 -5.98 1.99
N LYS A 159 7.89 -6.50 1.07
CA LYS A 159 7.71 -6.29 -0.36
C LYS A 159 6.88 -7.43 -0.94
N ARG A 160 5.78 -7.07 -1.59
CA ARG A 160 4.84 -8.00 -2.21
C ARG A 160 5.14 -8.05 -3.68
N ASN A 161 5.45 -9.25 -4.16
CA ASN A 161 5.76 -9.54 -5.55
C ASN A 161 4.99 -10.80 -5.99
N LEU A 162 4.85 -10.98 -7.30
CA LEU A 162 4.05 -12.07 -7.87
C LEU A 162 4.67 -13.46 -7.65
N ASN A 163 5.99 -13.52 -7.47
CA ASN A 163 6.71 -14.77 -7.21
C ASN A 163 6.65 -15.19 -5.73
N GLN A 164 6.02 -14.37 -4.89
CA GLN A 164 5.99 -14.53 -3.43
C GLN A 164 7.38 -14.68 -2.79
N GLU A 165 8.39 -14.05 -3.39
CA GLU A 165 9.73 -13.99 -2.82
C GLU A 165 9.69 -13.23 -1.49
N LYS A 166 10.24 -13.83 -0.43
CA LYS A 166 10.16 -13.30 0.93
C LYS A 166 11.18 -12.19 1.15
N GLU A 167 10.77 -10.96 0.88
CA GLU A 167 11.44 -9.75 1.35
C GLU A 167 10.63 -9.13 2.50
N PHE A 168 10.88 -9.59 3.72
CA PHE A 168 10.15 -9.19 4.92
C PHE A 168 11.13 -9.06 6.09
N TYR A 169 11.12 -7.92 6.79
CA TYR A 169 12.04 -7.63 7.89
C TYR A 169 11.49 -6.57 8.85
N CYS A 170 12.04 -6.57 10.07
CA CYS A 170 11.80 -5.52 11.05
C CYS A 170 12.67 -4.30 10.72
N ALA A 171 12.03 -3.16 10.49
CA ALA A 171 12.70 -1.90 10.13
C ALA A 171 13.20 -1.14 11.37
N THR A 172 12.54 -1.30 12.53
CA THR A 172 12.92 -0.64 13.79
C THR A 172 13.98 -1.41 14.58
N ASP A 173 14.11 -2.73 14.42
CA ASP A 173 15.19 -3.54 15.00
C ASP A 173 15.68 -4.62 14.02
N LYS A 174 16.82 -4.36 13.38
CA LYS A 174 17.42 -5.27 12.38
C LYS A 174 17.82 -6.64 12.93
N ARG A 175 17.97 -6.78 14.25
CA ARG A 175 18.29 -8.06 14.91
C ARG A 175 17.04 -8.92 15.06
N LYS A 176 15.86 -8.31 15.14
CA LYS A 176 14.58 -9.01 15.22
C LYS A 176 14.23 -9.61 13.85
N LYS A 177 14.37 -10.93 13.74
CA LYS A 177 14.10 -11.67 12.50
C LYS A 177 12.63 -12.06 12.35
N GLU A 178 12.01 -12.55 13.40
CA GLU A 178 10.61 -12.95 13.43
C GLU A 178 9.98 -12.47 14.74
N GLU A 179 8.65 -12.42 14.78
CA GLU A 179 7.88 -12.06 15.97
C GLU A 179 6.54 -12.77 15.95
N ASN A 180 6.04 -13.18 17.11
CA ASN A 180 4.69 -13.71 17.26
C ASN A 180 3.95 -12.87 18.29
N ILE A 181 2.85 -12.26 17.87
CA ILE A 181 1.99 -11.49 18.76
C ILE A 181 0.62 -12.16 18.88
N VAL A 182 -0.12 -11.74 19.90
CA VAL A 182 -1.56 -11.98 19.98
C VAL A 182 -2.23 -10.63 19.85
N LEU A 183 -3.27 -10.56 19.03
CA LEU A 183 -4.14 -9.40 18.92
C LEU A 183 -5.60 -9.79 19.14
N THR A 184 -6.41 -8.84 19.53
CA THR A 184 -7.84 -9.01 19.78
C THR A 184 -8.66 -8.38 18.66
N GLU A 185 -9.68 -9.08 18.18
CA GLU A 185 -10.69 -8.57 17.26
C GLU A 185 -12.07 -9.10 17.70
N TYR A 186 -12.96 -8.21 18.10
CA TYR A 186 -14.32 -8.49 18.58
C TYR A 186 -14.36 -9.58 19.66
N GLY A 187 -13.47 -9.46 20.66
CA GLY A 187 -13.31 -10.42 21.75
C GLY A 187 -12.56 -11.72 21.40
N VAL A 188 -12.22 -11.96 20.13
CA VAL A 188 -11.46 -13.15 19.70
C VAL A 188 -9.97 -12.83 19.65
N LYS A 189 -9.14 -13.74 20.17
CA LYS A 189 -7.68 -13.61 20.16
C LYS A 189 -7.08 -14.36 18.97
N TYR A 190 -6.30 -13.66 18.16
CA TYR A 190 -5.61 -14.20 16.98
C TYR A 190 -4.09 -14.19 17.17
N HIS A 191 -3.43 -15.27 16.76
CA HIS A 191 -1.98 -15.36 16.70
C HIS A 191 -1.47 -14.84 15.35
N VAL A 192 -0.64 -13.81 15.37
CA VAL A 192 -0.07 -13.20 14.17
C VAL A 192 1.44 -13.40 14.15
N LYS A 193 1.98 -13.84 13.02
CA LYS A 193 3.37 -14.29 12.86
C LYS A 193 4.09 -13.44 11.82
N PHE A 194 4.96 -12.54 12.27
CA PHE A 194 5.73 -11.66 11.39
C PHE A 194 6.98 -12.37 10.86
N ASN A 195 7.21 -12.25 9.55
CA ASN A 195 8.36 -12.78 8.81
C ASN A 195 8.61 -14.30 8.88
N LYS A 196 7.74 -15.06 9.57
CA LYS A 196 7.81 -16.53 9.58
C LYS A 196 7.36 -17.12 8.25
N TYR A 197 6.24 -16.62 7.72
CA TYR A 197 5.68 -17.02 6.43
C TYR A 197 5.52 -15.80 5.52
N TYR A 198 5.03 -16.03 4.30
CA TYR A 198 4.72 -14.95 3.37
C TYR A 198 3.56 -14.09 3.87
N ASP A 199 2.51 -14.70 4.40
CA ASP A 199 1.40 -14.01 5.06
C ASP A 199 1.53 -14.13 6.59
N ILE A 200 0.84 -13.24 7.31
CA ILE A 200 1.01 -13.09 8.76
C ILE A 200 0.00 -13.85 9.63
N GLY A 201 -0.96 -14.57 9.03
CA GLY A 201 -1.98 -15.31 9.80
C GLY A 201 -3.26 -14.53 10.10
N ILE A 202 -3.51 -13.39 9.45
CA ILE A 202 -4.82 -12.72 9.52
C ILE A 202 -5.05 -11.84 8.30
N TYR A 203 -6.27 -11.91 7.74
CA TYR A 203 -6.77 -11.01 6.71
C TYR A 203 -7.61 -9.90 7.37
N THR A 204 -7.01 -8.72 7.51
CA THR A 204 -7.58 -7.54 8.21
C THR A 204 -8.84 -6.99 7.52
N ASP A 205 -8.93 -7.14 6.21
CA ASP A 205 -10.09 -6.79 5.37
C ASP A 205 -11.31 -7.69 5.63
N MET A 206 -11.11 -8.92 6.09
CA MET A 206 -12.18 -9.87 6.42
C MET A 206 -12.83 -9.66 7.79
N ALA A 207 -12.35 -8.70 8.59
CA ALA A 207 -12.82 -8.47 9.96
C ALA A 207 -14.32 -8.17 10.08
N ALA A 208 -14.87 -7.32 9.20
CA ALA A 208 -16.31 -7.00 9.23
C ALA A 208 -17.18 -8.23 8.91
N ILE A 209 -16.66 -9.13 8.06
CA ILE A 209 -17.32 -10.40 7.76
C ILE A 209 -17.26 -11.33 8.98
N ARG A 210 -16.09 -11.47 9.61
CA ARG A 210 -15.95 -12.28 10.84
C ARG A 210 -16.86 -11.79 11.96
N GLU A 211 -16.96 -10.47 12.16
CA GLU A 211 -17.88 -9.87 13.13
C GLU A 211 -19.34 -10.27 12.84
N ARG A 212 -19.77 -10.09 11.59
CA ARG A 212 -21.14 -10.37 11.18
C ARG A 212 -21.46 -11.85 11.27
N VAL A 213 -20.57 -12.72 10.80
CA VAL A 213 -20.77 -14.17 10.83
C VAL A 213 -20.77 -14.69 12.26
N GLY A 214 -19.82 -14.24 13.11
CA GLY A 214 -19.73 -14.65 14.50
C GLY A 214 -21.02 -14.45 15.30
N LYS A 215 -21.73 -13.34 15.05
CA LYS A 215 -23.04 -13.04 15.67
C LYS A 215 -24.18 -13.99 15.26
N ASN A 216 -24.02 -14.81 14.21
CA ASN A 216 -25.09 -15.58 13.58
C ASN A 216 -24.90 -17.11 13.62
N ILE A 217 -23.83 -17.60 14.24
CA ILE A 217 -23.44 -19.04 14.19
C ILE A 217 -23.66 -19.79 15.51
N GLU A 218 -24.13 -19.13 16.56
CA GLU A 218 -24.37 -19.77 17.85
C GLU A 218 -25.35 -20.95 17.73
N GLY A 219 -24.98 -22.10 18.31
CA GLY A 219 -25.77 -23.33 18.30
C GLY A 219 -25.85 -24.07 16.95
N LYS A 220 -24.98 -23.75 15.98
CA LYS A 220 -24.98 -24.38 14.65
C LYS A 220 -23.72 -25.19 14.39
N ASP A 221 -23.85 -26.21 13.54
CA ASP A 221 -22.71 -26.87 12.91
C ASP A 221 -22.20 -26.00 11.76
N VAL A 222 -20.92 -25.64 11.80
CA VAL A 222 -20.30 -24.71 10.85
C VAL A 222 -19.17 -25.40 10.10
N LEU A 223 -19.25 -25.35 8.76
CA LEU A 223 -18.15 -25.74 7.87
C LEU A 223 -17.46 -24.48 7.34
N ASN A 224 -16.18 -24.30 7.68
CA ASN A 224 -15.34 -23.23 7.16
C ASN A 224 -14.28 -23.81 6.20
N LEU A 225 -14.54 -23.75 4.90
CA LEU A 225 -13.60 -24.19 3.86
C LEU A 225 -12.61 -23.07 3.53
N PHE A 226 -11.36 -23.44 3.26
CA PHE A 226 -10.26 -22.48 3.05
C PHE A 226 -10.09 -21.53 4.24
N SER A 227 -10.28 -22.08 5.44
CA SER A 227 -10.33 -21.35 6.71
C SER A 227 -9.09 -20.51 7.00
N TYR A 228 -7.97 -20.85 6.37
CA TYR A 228 -6.67 -20.33 6.73
C TYR A 228 -6.41 -20.62 8.23
N THR A 229 -5.89 -19.66 8.99
CA THR A 229 -5.54 -19.77 10.41
C THR A 229 -6.72 -19.52 11.34
#